data_AF-A0A7W2D8S7-F1
#
_entry.id   AF-A0A7W2D8S7-F1
#
_cell.length_a   1.000
_cell.length_b   1.000
_cell.length_c   1.000
_cell.angle_alpha   90.00
_cell.angle_beta   90.00
_cell.angle_gamma   90.00
#
_symmetry.space_group_name_H-M   'P 1'
#
loop_
_entity.id
_entity.type
_entity.pdbx_description
1 polymer ?
#
loop_
_entity_poly.entity_id
_entity_poly.type
_entity_poly.pdbx_seq_one_letter_code
_entity_poly.pdbx_strand_id
1 'polypeptide(L)'
;MVLEQAAGKAPEPLSAAQDRRVKTGGDLRKLLLKRPSGARDAVYTPGSDGWMSLAEYAGQFTEPDAAFSDLVADEFRRAAVTSWRVGSTYSVEIRLVQYRSEENGSAAATAVKEAVYWADQESGSSRVLPDTGGGMV
;
A
#
# COMPACT_ATOMS: atom_id res chain seq x y z
N MET A 1 36.33 -17.90 22.96
CA MET A 1 36.29 -16.51 23.44
C MET A 1 34.84 -16.04 23.31
N VAL A 2 34.12 -15.94 24.43
CA VAL A 2 32.73 -15.49 24.46
C VAL A 2 32.76 -13.97 24.66
N LEU A 3 32.07 -13.22 23.80
CA LEU A 3 31.95 -11.77 23.93
C LEU A 3 30.86 -11.47 24.97
N GLU A 4 31.25 -10.81 26.07
CA GLU A 4 30.35 -10.31 27.11
C GLU A 4 29.39 -9.28 26.50
N GLN A 5 28.08 -9.54 26.63
CA GLN A 5 27.02 -8.68 26.10
C GLN A 5 26.88 -7.46 27.02
N ALA A 6 27.06 -6.25 26.48
CA ALA A 6 27.01 -5.01 27.26
C ALA A 6 25.64 -4.84 27.94
N ALA A 7 25.62 -4.77 29.27
CA ALA A 7 24.45 -4.49 30.11
C ALA A 7 24.05 -2.99 30.07
N GLY A 8 24.02 -2.39 28.89
CA GLY A 8 23.48 -1.05 28.69
C GLY A 8 21.95 -1.10 28.67
N LYS A 9 21.29 -0.17 29.38
CA LYS A 9 19.84 0.05 29.20
C LYS A 9 19.59 0.22 27.70
N ALA A 10 18.70 -0.61 27.14
CA ALA A 10 18.25 -0.42 25.77
C ALA A 10 17.84 1.05 25.60
N PRO A 11 18.21 1.69 24.47
CA PRO A 11 17.80 3.07 24.21
C PRO A 11 16.28 3.16 24.37
N GLU A 12 15.81 4.28 24.93
CA GLU A 12 14.37 4.46 25.14
C GLU A 12 13.63 4.22 23.82
N PRO A 13 12.49 3.50 23.84
CA PRO A 13 11.67 3.31 22.66
C PRO A 13 11.41 4.67 22.00
N LEU A 14 11.57 4.72 20.68
CA LEU A 14 11.30 5.94 19.93
C LEU A 14 9.93 6.51 20.33
N SER A 15 9.90 7.80 20.65
CA SER A 15 8.65 8.48 21.00
C SER A 15 7.66 8.36 19.83
N ALA A 16 6.35 8.36 20.11
CA ALA A 16 5.31 8.27 19.08
C ALA A 16 5.39 9.38 17.99
N ALA A 17 6.10 10.48 18.28
CA ALA A 17 6.39 11.55 17.32
C ALA A 17 7.48 11.17 16.30
N GLN A 18 8.42 10.30 16.69
CA GLN A 18 9.51 9.78 15.85
C GLN A 18 9.17 8.41 15.25
N ASP A 19 8.22 7.69 15.85
CA ASP A 19 7.78 6.38 15.35
C ASP A 19 6.71 6.52 14.25
N ARG A 20 7.16 6.49 12.99
CA ARG A 20 6.27 6.44 11.81
C ARG A 20 5.35 5.19 11.83
N ARG A 21 5.62 4.17 12.66
CA ARG A 21 4.71 3.03 12.86
C ARG A 21 3.42 3.42 13.56
N VAL A 22 3.39 4.49 14.38
CA VAL A 22 2.14 4.94 15.03
C VAL A 22 1.17 5.52 14.00
N LYS A 23 1.67 6.29 13.02
CA LYS A 23 0.84 6.87 11.94
C LYS A 23 0.30 5.79 10.99
N THR A 24 1.07 4.75 10.74
CA THR A 24 0.73 3.68 9.77
C THR A 24 0.25 2.38 10.42
N GLY A 25 0.18 2.31 11.75
CA GLY A 25 -0.31 1.16 12.51
C GLY A 25 -1.82 1.19 12.77
N GLY A 26 -2.45 2.35 12.63
CA GLY A 26 -3.90 2.53 12.77
C GLY A 26 -4.73 1.87 11.65
N ASP A 27 -6.03 2.16 11.61
CA ASP A 27 -6.92 1.68 10.54
C ASP A 27 -6.59 2.41 9.21
N LEU A 28 -5.99 1.69 8.26
CA LEU A 28 -5.56 2.20 6.96
C LEU A 28 -6.73 2.77 6.14
N ARG A 29 -7.95 2.27 6.35
CA ARG A 29 -9.15 2.73 5.64
C ARG A 29 -9.48 4.19 5.95
N LYS A 30 -9.01 4.72 7.09
CA LYS A 30 -9.20 6.13 7.46
C LYS A 30 -8.40 7.09 6.58
N LEU A 31 -7.39 6.60 5.85
CA LEU A 31 -6.62 7.38 4.89
C LEU A 31 -7.21 7.34 3.48
N LEU A 32 -8.19 6.47 3.24
CA LEU A 32 -8.87 6.42 1.94
C LEU A 32 -9.76 7.65 1.77
N LEU A 33 -9.82 8.13 0.53
CA LEU A 33 -10.75 9.19 0.17
C LEU A 33 -12.19 8.70 0.39
N LYS A 34 -12.98 9.49 1.13
CA LYS A 34 -14.39 9.20 1.30
C LYS A 34 -15.10 9.34 -0.04
N ARG A 35 -15.98 8.39 -0.32
CA ARG A 35 -16.84 8.44 -1.50
C ARG A 35 -17.56 9.79 -1.58
N PRO A 36 -17.45 10.53 -2.69
CA PRO A 36 -18.10 11.84 -2.81
C PRO A 36 -19.62 11.70 -2.88
N SER A 37 -20.34 12.75 -2.47
CA SER A 37 -21.79 12.80 -2.54
C SER A 37 -22.28 12.64 -3.99
N GLY A 38 -23.29 11.80 -4.21
CA GLY A 38 -23.85 11.53 -5.54
C GLY A 38 -23.09 10.48 -6.36
N ALA A 39 -21.97 9.96 -5.87
CA ALA A 39 -21.34 8.79 -6.46
C ALA A 39 -22.18 7.53 -6.19
N ARG A 40 -22.14 6.62 -7.17
CA ARG A 40 -22.84 5.33 -7.10
C ARG A 40 -21.89 4.23 -6.63
N ASP A 41 -22.47 3.13 -6.17
CA ASP A 41 -21.70 1.94 -5.86
C ASP A 41 -20.93 1.44 -7.09
N ALA A 42 -19.72 0.93 -6.85
CA ALA A 42 -18.97 0.25 -7.89
C ALA A 42 -19.70 -1.05 -8.29
N VAL A 43 -19.57 -1.46 -9.55
CA VAL A 43 -20.12 -2.75 -10.01
C VAL A 43 -19.43 -3.91 -9.30
N TYR A 44 -18.14 -3.72 -9.04
CA TYR A 44 -17.30 -4.65 -8.33
C TYR A 44 -16.36 -3.83 -7.45
N THR A 45 -16.23 -4.23 -6.19
CA THR A 45 -15.21 -3.71 -5.28
C THR A 45 -14.39 -4.91 -4.84
N PRO A 46 -13.09 -4.96 -5.16
CA PRO A 46 -12.22 -6.01 -4.64
C PRO A 46 -12.22 -5.99 -3.10
N GLY A 47 -12.07 -7.14 -2.46
CA GLY A 47 -11.96 -7.21 -1.00
C GLY A 47 -13.29 -7.23 -0.23
N SER A 48 -13.17 -7.19 1.10
CA SER A 48 -14.28 -7.27 2.05
C SER A 48 -14.15 -6.20 3.13
N ASP A 49 -15.23 -5.46 3.39
CA ASP A 49 -15.28 -4.34 4.36
C ASP A 49 -14.14 -3.30 4.16
N GLY A 50 -13.79 -3.03 2.90
CA GLY A 50 -12.73 -2.08 2.51
C GLY A 50 -11.31 -2.57 2.78
N TRP A 51 -11.14 -3.85 3.13
CA TRP A 51 -9.84 -4.52 3.23
C TRP A 51 -9.64 -5.47 2.05
N MET A 52 -8.38 -5.60 1.64
CA MET A 52 -7.95 -6.62 0.69
C MET A 52 -6.88 -7.50 1.34
N SER A 53 -7.11 -8.81 1.27
CA SER A 53 -6.09 -9.81 1.55
C SER A 53 -4.99 -9.79 0.50
N LEU A 54 -3.86 -10.43 0.82
CA LEU A 54 -2.76 -10.65 -0.11
C LEU A 54 -3.24 -11.33 -1.40
N ALA A 55 -4.05 -12.39 -1.28
CA ALA A 55 -4.56 -13.13 -2.42
C ALA A 55 -5.51 -12.28 -3.29
N GLU A 56 -6.39 -11.50 -2.67
CA GLU A 56 -7.29 -10.60 -3.40
C GLU A 56 -6.52 -9.49 -4.14
N TYR A 57 -5.44 -8.97 -3.53
CA TYR A 57 -4.59 -7.97 -4.16
C TYR A 57 -3.75 -8.55 -5.29
N ALA A 58 -3.10 -9.70 -5.08
CA ALA A 58 -2.37 -10.44 -6.11
C ALA A 58 -3.28 -10.81 -7.30
N GLY A 59 -4.55 -11.16 -7.03
CA GLY A 59 -5.55 -11.44 -8.05
C GLY A 59 -5.95 -10.24 -8.93
N GLN A 60 -5.49 -9.02 -8.64
CA GLN A 60 -5.71 -7.85 -9.50
C GLN A 60 -4.66 -7.70 -10.59
N PHE A 61 -3.60 -8.50 -10.57
CA PHE A 61 -2.53 -8.47 -11.57
C PHE A 61 -2.78 -9.49 -12.68
N THR A 62 -2.16 -9.27 -13.85
CA THR A 62 -2.27 -10.17 -15.01
C THR A 62 -1.72 -11.57 -14.74
N GLU A 63 -0.71 -11.68 -13.87
CA GLU A 63 -0.10 -12.93 -13.42
C GLU A 63 -0.21 -13.06 -11.89
N PRO A 64 -1.36 -13.53 -11.36
CA PRO A 64 -1.61 -13.55 -9.92
C PRO A 64 -0.61 -14.38 -9.11
N ASP A 65 -0.11 -15.49 -9.64
CA ASP A 65 0.81 -16.38 -8.93
C ASP A 65 2.21 -15.75 -8.76
N ALA A 66 2.69 -15.05 -9.80
CA ALA A 66 3.92 -14.29 -9.74
C ALA A 66 3.78 -13.11 -8.78
N ALA A 67 2.71 -12.32 -8.94
CA ALA A 67 2.41 -11.19 -8.06
C ALA A 67 2.29 -11.60 -6.59
N PHE A 68 1.66 -12.74 -6.30
CA PHE A 68 1.58 -13.25 -4.93
C PHE A 68 2.97 -13.53 -4.34
N SER A 69 3.83 -14.18 -5.12
CA SER A 69 5.20 -14.52 -4.69
C SER A 69 6.02 -13.26 -4.44
N ASP A 70 5.94 -12.27 -5.33
CA ASP A 70 6.64 -10.99 -5.20
C ASP A 70 6.15 -10.20 -3.99
N LEU A 71 4.83 -10.15 -3.77
CA LEU A 71 4.24 -9.48 -2.61
C LEU A 71 4.63 -10.14 -1.28
N VAL A 72 4.86 -11.46 -1.25
CA VAL A 72 5.43 -12.14 -0.07
C VAL A 72 6.88 -11.71 0.13
N ALA A 73 7.69 -11.69 -0.92
CA ALA A 73 9.10 -11.28 -0.85
C ALA A 73 9.27 -9.81 -0.45
N ASP A 74 8.36 -8.94 -0.88
CA ASP A 74 8.29 -7.53 -0.53
C ASP A 74 7.67 -7.26 0.85
N GLU A 75 7.36 -8.31 1.60
CA GLU A 75 6.80 -8.24 2.95
C GLU A 75 5.45 -7.50 3.00
N PHE A 76 4.54 -7.79 2.07
CA PHE A 76 3.17 -7.26 2.09
C PHE A 76 2.55 -7.40 3.48
N ARG A 77 2.03 -6.30 4.01
CA ARG A 77 1.40 -6.26 5.33
C ARG A 77 -0.12 -6.28 5.24
N ARG A 78 -0.69 -5.39 4.44
CA ARG A 78 -2.14 -5.23 4.26
C ARG A 78 -2.45 -4.26 3.13
N ALA A 79 -3.62 -4.39 2.54
CA ALA A 79 -4.17 -3.43 1.59
C ALA A 79 -5.58 -3.01 2.00
N ALA A 80 -5.88 -1.72 1.80
CA ALA A 80 -7.22 -1.17 1.96
C ALA A 80 -7.68 -0.60 0.62
N VAL A 81 -8.99 -0.69 0.35
CA VAL A 81 -9.57 -0.30 -0.93
C VAL A 81 -10.87 0.45 -0.75
N THR A 82 -11.09 1.42 -1.63
CA THR A 82 -12.39 2.05 -1.84
C THR A 82 -12.59 2.24 -3.33
N SER A 83 -13.82 2.08 -3.79
CA SER A 83 -14.18 2.35 -5.16
C SER A 83 -15.60 2.89 -5.29
N TRP A 84 -15.84 3.64 -6.36
CA TRP A 84 -17.15 4.19 -6.67
C TRP A 84 -17.26 4.52 -8.16
N ARG A 85 -18.49 4.78 -8.61
CA ARG A 85 -18.76 5.27 -9.96
C ARG A 85 -19.18 6.73 -9.95
N VAL A 86 -18.64 7.49 -10.90
CA VAL A 86 -19.03 8.88 -11.13
C VAL A 86 -19.93 8.93 -12.36
N GLY A 87 -21.22 9.19 -12.13
CA GLY A 87 -22.24 9.16 -13.18
C GLY A 87 -22.31 7.79 -13.89
N SER A 88 -22.39 7.81 -15.22
CA SER A 88 -22.28 6.63 -16.08
C SER A 88 -20.92 6.50 -16.77
N THR A 89 -19.99 7.42 -16.50
CA THR A 89 -18.84 7.68 -17.37
C THR A 89 -17.58 6.93 -16.95
N TYR A 90 -17.26 6.91 -15.66
CA TYR A 90 -16.04 6.27 -15.18
C TYR A 90 -16.17 5.76 -13.74
N SER A 91 -15.26 4.85 -13.39
CA SER A 91 -15.08 4.32 -12.05
C SER A 91 -13.80 4.89 -11.45
N VAL A 92 -13.80 5.08 -10.13
CA VAL A 92 -12.61 5.41 -9.36
C VAL A 92 -12.34 4.25 -8.42
N GLU A 93 -11.10 3.78 -8.39
CA GLU A 93 -10.62 2.80 -7.42
C GLU A 93 -9.34 3.33 -6.80
N ILE A 94 -9.26 3.25 -5.47
CA ILE A 94 -8.10 3.67 -4.70
C ILE A 94 -7.69 2.51 -3.83
N ARG A 95 -6.44 2.06 -4.03
CA ARG A 95 -5.80 1.04 -3.21
C ARG A 95 -4.68 1.66 -2.41
N LEU A 96 -4.70 1.49 -1.10
CA LEU A 96 -3.58 1.79 -0.22
C LEU A 96 -2.94 0.48 0.20
N VAL A 97 -1.68 0.30 -0.18
CA VAL A 97 -0.93 -0.93 0.07
C VAL A 97 0.22 -0.61 1.03
N GLN A 98 0.34 -1.42 2.08
CA GLN A 98 1.39 -1.28 3.07
C GLN A 98 2.29 -2.51 3.04
N TYR A 99 3.59 -2.25 3.02
CA TYR A 99 4.66 -3.24 3.15
C TYR A 99 5.33 -3.11 4.51
N ARG A 100 5.92 -4.19 5.02
CA ARG A 100 6.87 -4.12 6.13
C ARG A 100 8.20 -3.70 5.50
N SER A 101 8.82 -2.66 6.05
CA SER A 101 10.11 -2.17 5.54
C SER A 101 11.24 -2.70 6.42
N GLU A 102 11.16 -3.96 6.85
CA GLU A 102 12.08 -4.53 7.83
C GLU A 102 13.34 -5.04 7.13
N GLU A 103 13.17 -5.70 5.98
CA GLU A 103 14.26 -6.19 5.15
C GLU A 103 14.35 -5.43 3.83
N ASN A 104 13.21 -5.07 3.23
CA ASN A 104 13.16 -4.32 1.97
C ASN A 104 12.59 -2.90 2.14
N GLY A 105 13.46 -1.95 2.48
CA GLY A 105 13.09 -0.53 2.59
C GLY A 105 12.60 0.11 1.28
N SER A 106 12.80 -0.55 0.13
CA SER A 106 12.42 -0.03 -1.19
C SER A 106 11.15 -0.63 -1.77
N ALA A 107 10.57 -1.67 -1.17
CA ALA A 107 9.41 -2.42 -1.69
C ALA A 107 8.28 -1.49 -2.19
N ALA A 108 7.84 -0.54 -1.35
CA ALA A 108 6.80 0.41 -1.71
C ALA A 108 7.18 1.30 -2.91
N ALA A 109 8.45 1.73 -3.00
CA ALA A 109 8.93 2.55 -4.11
C ALA A 109 9.06 1.74 -5.42
N THR A 110 9.49 0.48 -5.32
CA THR A 110 9.54 -0.46 -6.44
C THR A 110 8.14 -0.75 -6.98
N ALA A 111 7.18 -1.06 -6.10
CA ALA A 111 5.79 -1.28 -6.49
C ALA A 111 5.18 -0.08 -7.24
N VAL A 112 5.51 1.15 -6.83
CA VAL A 112 5.07 2.37 -7.57
C VAL A 112 5.69 2.43 -8.96
N LYS A 113 6.99 2.14 -9.10
CA LYS A 113 7.67 2.15 -10.41
C LYS A 113 7.08 1.12 -11.36
N GLU A 114 6.82 -0.08 -10.87
CA GLU A 114 6.21 -1.14 -11.66
C GLU A 114 4.78 -0.78 -12.07
N ALA A 115 3.98 -0.24 -11.15
CA ALA A 115 2.62 0.21 -11.47
C ALA A 115 2.60 1.28 -12.57
N VAL A 116 3.53 2.25 -12.53
CA VAL A 116 3.69 3.27 -13.57
C VAL A 116 4.13 2.65 -14.90
N TYR A 117 5.14 1.77 -14.87
CA TYR A 117 5.64 1.09 -16.07
C TYR A 117 4.53 0.34 -16.80
N TRP A 118 3.74 -0.45 -16.07
CA TRP A 118 2.63 -1.21 -16.67
C TRP A 118 1.48 -0.31 -17.14
N ALA A 119 1.14 0.73 -16.39
CA ALA A 119 0.11 1.68 -16.78
C ALA A 119 0.48 2.48 -18.05
N ASP A 120 1.77 2.74 -18.29
CA ASP A 120 2.25 3.39 -19.52
C ASP A 120 2.25 2.46 -20.74
N GLN A 121 2.21 1.14 -20.54
CA GLN A 121 2.10 0.16 -21.62
C GLN A 121 0.65 -0.08 -22.07
N GLU A 122 -0.33 0.21 -21.22
CA GLU A 122 -1.74 0.17 -21.59
C GLU A 122 -2.19 1.45 -22.30
N SER A 123 -3.34 1.41 -22.98
CA SER A 123 -3.99 2.58 -23.57
C SER A 123 -4.61 3.47 -22.47
N GLY A 124 -3.75 4.05 -21.64
CA GLY A 124 -4.07 4.93 -20.52
C GLY A 124 -3.02 6.02 -20.31
N SER A 125 -3.20 6.84 -19.27
CA SER A 125 -2.19 7.81 -18.83
C SER A 125 -1.88 7.56 -17.37
N SER A 126 -0.61 7.32 -17.05
CA SER A 126 -0.14 7.20 -15.67
C SER A 126 0.57 8.49 -15.23
N ARG A 127 0.50 8.81 -13.93
CA ARG A 127 1.25 9.92 -13.35
C ARG A 127 1.48 9.66 -11.86
N VAL A 128 2.75 9.77 -11.44
CA VAL A 128 3.09 9.86 -10.01
C VAL A 128 2.61 11.21 -9.47
N LEU A 129 1.90 11.19 -8.34
CA LEU A 129 1.47 12.42 -7.70
C LEU A 129 2.70 13.21 -7.17
N PRO A 130 2.71 14.55 -7.28
CA PRO A 130 3.73 15.36 -6.63
C PRO A 130 3.83 15.03 -5.14
N ASP A 131 5.06 15.02 -4.61
CA ASP A 131 5.39 14.74 -3.20
C ASP A 131 5.06 13.33 -2.67
N THR A 132 4.62 12.38 -3.50
CA THR A 132 4.37 10.98 -3.07
C THR A 132 5.53 10.01 -3.37
N GLY A 133 6.57 10.46 -4.07
CA GLY A 133 7.62 9.60 -4.65
C GLY A 133 8.79 9.22 -3.75
N GLY A 134 8.86 9.72 -2.52
CA GLY A 134 9.97 9.38 -1.63
C GLY A 134 9.92 10.22 -0.36
N GLY A 135 9.66 9.58 0.77
CA GLY A 135 9.71 10.22 2.07
C GLY A 135 11.15 10.59 2.44
N MET A 136 11.68 11.66 1.85
CA MET A 136 12.82 12.38 2.38
C MET A 136 12.30 13.57 3.17
N VAL A 137 12.33 13.43 4.50
CA VAL A 137 12.50 14.55 5.44
C VAL A 137 13.75 14.25 6.26
#